data_AF-A0A6I9P521-F1
#
_entry.id   AF-A0A6I9P521-F1
#
_cell.length_a   1.000
_cell.length_b   1.000
_cell.length_c   1.000
_cell.angle_alpha   90.00
_cell.angle_beta   90.00
_cell.angle_gamma   90.00
#
_symmetry.space_group_name_H-M   'P 1'
#
loop_
_entity.id
_entity.type
_entity.pdbx_description
1 polymer ?
#
loop_
_entity_poly.entity_id
_entity_poly.type
_entity_poly.pdbx_seq_one_letter_code
_entity_poly.pdbx_strand_id
1 'polypeptide(L)'
;MVVKVHQFCMVMLTFKCVSAVPPVSAAGLGDGLESVSQFFQLCGNLSAGGWTIGCSQLELCGCALREVSVSIQRDREAQEMPISCRVGEILLMDGASLQTPPHLVQGLCIYDVVWLRGAGTSTSPCLHLNATMHWDYPPELVRHFRVYWRRIPPGQLALMGRAYSNLYRVTELEVPEAPGLLELVVEPVIRKGFPLPESHWGRRSLSYTEAKTK
;
A
#
# COMPACT_ATOMS: atom_id res chain seq x y z
N MET A 1 -37.59 21.95 -2.43
CA MET A 1 -36.36 21.90 -1.60
C MET A 1 -35.32 21.14 -2.40
N VAL A 2 -34.47 21.86 -3.14
CA VAL A 2 -33.47 21.24 -4.03
C VAL A 2 -32.20 21.06 -3.22
N VAL A 3 -31.89 19.81 -2.86
CA VAL A 3 -30.62 19.47 -2.24
C VAL A 3 -29.57 19.49 -3.35
N LYS A 4 -28.72 20.52 -3.37
CA LYS A 4 -27.51 20.56 -4.19
C LYS A 4 -26.56 19.49 -3.66
N VAL A 5 -26.31 18.46 -4.45
CA VAL A 5 -25.21 17.52 -4.21
C VAL A 5 -24.11 17.87 -5.20
N HIS A 6 -23.03 18.48 -4.71
CA HIS A 6 -21.81 18.64 -5.48
C HIS A 6 -21.07 17.30 -5.44
N GLN A 7 -20.93 16.65 -6.59
CA GLN A 7 -20.17 15.39 -6.71
C GLN A 7 -18.84 15.71 -7.40
N PHE A 8 -17.75 15.65 -6.62
CA PHE A 8 -16.40 15.84 -7.13
C PHE A 8 -15.84 14.46 -7.48
N CYS A 9 -15.43 14.22 -8.72
CA CYS A 9 -14.81 12.95 -9.12
C CYS A 9 -13.33 13.16 -9.40
N MET A 10 -12.48 12.26 -8.92
CA MET A 10 -11.04 12.33 -9.14
C MET A 10 -10.57 11.04 -9.80
N VAL A 11 -9.78 11.17 -10.87
CA VAL A 11 -9.27 10.05 -11.67
C VAL A 11 -7.77 9.93 -11.42
N MET A 12 -7.34 8.80 -10.88
CA MET A 12 -5.93 8.42 -10.81
C MET A 12 -5.62 7.46 -11.95
N LEU A 13 -4.56 7.74 -12.71
CA LEU A 13 -4.09 6.90 -13.79
C LEU A 13 -2.64 6.53 -13.55
N THR A 14 -2.34 5.24 -13.38
CA THR A 14 -0.96 4.76 -13.24
C THR A 14 -0.47 4.22 -14.57
N PHE A 15 0.50 4.89 -15.17
CA PHE A 15 1.08 4.54 -16.47
C PHE A 15 2.57 4.24 -16.36
N LYS A 16 3.08 3.36 -17.22
CA LYS A 16 4.51 3.24 -17.49
C LYS A 16 4.74 3.62 -18.95
N CYS A 17 5.28 4.82 -19.17
CA CYS A 17 5.60 5.37 -20.48
C CYS A 17 6.99 6.05 -20.43
N VAL A 18 7.72 6.06 -21.55
CA VAL A 18 9.11 6.57 -21.65
C VAL A 18 9.19 8.10 -21.74
N SER A 19 8.05 8.80 -21.71
CA SER A 19 7.99 10.27 -21.66
C SER A 19 6.93 10.76 -20.69
N ALA A 20 7.27 11.87 -20.00
CA ALA A 20 6.52 12.46 -18.92
C ALA A 20 5.13 12.97 -19.37
N VAL A 21 4.11 12.67 -18.57
CA VAL A 21 2.78 13.28 -18.70
C VAL A 21 2.82 14.61 -17.94
N PRO A 22 2.50 15.76 -18.54
CA PRO A 22 2.49 17.03 -17.83
C PRO A 22 1.38 17.05 -16.77
N PRO A 23 1.64 17.57 -15.56
CA PRO A 23 0.60 17.75 -14.55
C PRO A 23 -0.41 18.81 -15.00
N VAL A 24 -1.69 18.52 -14.88
CA VAL A 24 -2.78 19.49 -15.11
C VAL A 24 -3.08 20.20 -13.79
N SER A 25 -2.97 21.51 -13.79
CA SER A 25 -3.05 22.37 -12.60
C SER A 25 -4.43 22.37 -11.95
N ALA A 26 -4.45 22.32 -10.61
CA ALA A 26 -5.65 22.51 -9.80
C ALA A 26 -5.96 24.01 -9.69
N ALA A 27 -7.04 24.48 -10.32
CA ALA A 27 -7.54 25.84 -10.18
C ALA A 27 -8.99 25.81 -9.67
N GLY A 28 -9.22 26.41 -8.50
CA GLY A 28 -10.55 26.59 -7.90
C GLY A 28 -10.72 25.76 -6.63
N LEU A 29 -10.42 26.36 -5.46
CA LEU A 29 -10.35 25.65 -4.19
C LEU A 29 -11.29 26.31 -3.17
N GLY A 30 -12.26 25.55 -2.67
CA GLY A 30 -13.09 25.88 -1.49
C GLY A 30 -12.98 24.77 -0.43
N ASP A 31 -12.61 25.17 0.79
CA ASP A 31 -12.62 24.55 2.14
C ASP A 31 -12.64 23.02 2.41
N GLY A 32 -12.53 22.13 1.43
CA GLY A 32 -12.37 20.66 1.60
C GLY A 32 -10.92 20.16 1.38
N LEU A 33 -9.94 21.04 1.58
CA LEU A 33 -8.79 21.19 0.69
C LEU A 33 -7.52 20.36 0.96
N GLU A 34 -7.30 19.93 2.20
CA GLU A 34 -6.02 19.33 2.59
C GLU A 34 -5.84 17.92 2.00
N SER A 35 -6.88 17.09 2.00
CA SER A 35 -6.79 15.72 1.46
C SER A 35 -6.66 15.69 -0.07
N VAL A 36 -7.28 16.65 -0.76
CA VAL A 36 -7.18 16.80 -2.23
C VAL A 36 -5.77 17.26 -2.62
N SER A 37 -5.21 18.23 -1.91
CA SER A 37 -3.84 18.69 -2.17
C SER A 37 -2.78 17.64 -1.84
N GLN A 38 -2.94 16.87 -0.75
CA GLN A 38 -2.10 15.70 -0.47
C GLN A 38 -2.20 14.62 -1.55
N PHE A 39 -3.39 14.40 -2.13
CA PHE A 39 -3.52 13.49 -3.26
C PHE A 39 -2.73 13.96 -4.47
N PHE A 40 -2.84 15.24 -4.84
CA PHE A 40 -2.08 15.78 -5.97
C PHE A 40 -0.56 15.70 -5.78
N GLN A 41 -0.05 15.68 -4.54
CA GLN A 41 1.37 15.44 -4.26
C GLN A 41 1.83 14.01 -4.61
N LEU A 42 0.93 13.04 -4.68
CA LEU A 42 1.27 11.68 -5.14
C LEU A 42 1.40 11.62 -6.67
N CYS A 43 0.91 12.64 -7.37
CA CYS A 43 0.80 12.70 -8.82
C CYS A 43 2.03 13.39 -9.42
N GLY A 44 2.56 12.84 -10.51
CA GLY A 44 3.82 13.29 -11.13
C GLY A 44 5.09 12.70 -10.50
N ASN A 45 4.97 12.03 -9.34
CA ASN A 45 6.10 11.31 -8.75
C ASN A 45 6.31 9.96 -9.44
N LEU A 46 7.54 9.72 -9.91
CA LEU A 46 8.01 8.40 -10.32
C LEU A 46 8.05 7.53 -9.06
N SER A 47 7.12 6.58 -8.95
CA SER A 47 7.24 5.52 -7.94
C SER A 47 8.50 4.69 -8.20
N ALA A 48 9.03 4.03 -7.16
CA ALA A 48 10.28 3.25 -7.19
C ALA A 48 10.38 2.18 -8.29
N GLY A 49 9.28 1.83 -8.99
CA GLY A 49 9.24 0.89 -10.12
C GLY A 49 9.22 1.52 -11.52
N GLY A 50 9.41 2.83 -11.64
CA GLY A 50 9.31 3.58 -12.89
C GLY A 50 7.87 3.71 -13.41
N TRP A 51 6.88 3.69 -12.51
CA TRP A 51 5.50 4.03 -12.84
C TRP A 51 5.24 5.50 -12.54
N THR A 52 4.54 6.15 -13.45
CA THR A 52 4.05 7.52 -13.34
C THR A 52 2.60 7.48 -12.90
N ILE A 53 2.26 8.31 -11.92
CA ILE A 53 0.89 8.48 -11.45
C ILE A 53 0.40 9.83 -11.97
N GLY A 54 -0.65 9.82 -12.80
CA GLY A 54 -1.37 11.00 -13.26
C GLY A 54 -2.67 11.16 -12.49
N CYS A 55 -3.05 12.40 -12.22
CA CYS A 55 -4.27 12.72 -11.47
C CYS A 55 -5.03 13.85 -12.13
N SER A 56 -6.33 13.69 -12.22
CA SER A 56 -7.23 14.71 -12.76
C SER A 56 -8.44 14.86 -11.85
N GLN A 57 -8.80 16.10 -11.56
CA GLN A 57 -10.07 16.45 -10.93
C GLN A 57 -11.10 16.70 -12.02
N LEU A 58 -12.29 16.12 -11.83
CA LEU A 58 -13.42 16.26 -12.72
C LEU A 58 -14.64 16.71 -11.90
N GLU A 59 -15.15 17.89 -12.21
CA GLU A 59 -16.36 18.43 -11.58
C GLU A 59 -17.56 18.15 -12.48
N LEU A 60 -18.41 17.21 -12.06
CA LEU A 60 -19.63 16.85 -12.78
C LEU A 60 -20.85 17.23 -11.93
N CYS A 61 -21.68 18.14 -12.44
CA CYS A 61 -22.94 18.50 -11.80
C CYS A 61 -24.12 17.84 -12.52
N GLY A 62 -24.83 16.93 -11.84
CA GLY A 62 -26.04 16.29 -12.40
C GLY A 62 -25.77 15.28 -13.53
N CYS A 63 -24.52 14.83 -13.69
CA CYS A 63 -24.12 13.88 -14.72
C CYS A 63 -23.69 12.55 -14.08
N ALA A 64 -23.94 11.43 -14.78
CA ALA A 64 -23.39 10.13 -14.43
C ALA A 64 -22.27 9.78 -15.42
N LEU A 65 -21.11 9.39 -14.89
CA LEU A 65 -20.03 8.87 -15.71
C LEU A 65 -20.39 7.49 -16.24
N ARG A 66 -20.37 7.33 -17.57
CA ARG A 66 -20.78 6.09 -18.24
C ARG A 66 -19.59 5.24 -18.71
N GLU A 67 -18.55 5.88 -19.19
CA GLU A 67 -17.40 5.22 -19.80
C GLU A 67 -16.11 5.97 -19.47
N VAL A 68 -15.03 5.22 -19.29
CA VAL A 68 -13.67 5.74 -19.16
C VAL A 68 -12.82 5.03 -20.21
N SER A 69 -12.19 5.81 -21.09
CA SER A 69 -11.34 5.30 -22.16
C SER A 69 -9.94 5.90 -22.06
N VAL A 70 -8.94 5.12 -22.51
CA VAL A 70 -7.55 5.57 -22.58
C VAL A 70 -7.17 5.68 -24.05
N SER A 71 -6.79 6.88 -24.47
CA SER A 71 -6.29 7.15 -25.82
C SER A 71 -4.79 7.36 -25.77
N ILE A 72 -4.04 6.57 -26.55
CA ILE A 72 -2.58 6.70 -26.67
C ILE A 72 -2.30 7.29 -28.05
N GLN A 73 -1.75 8.49 -28.05
CA GLN A 73 -1.38 9.20 -29.27
C GLN A 73 0.13 9.46 -29.27
N ARG A 74 0.74 9.37 -30.45
CA ARG A 74 2.15 9.69 -30.69
C ARG A 74 2.21 11.04 -31.38
N ASP A 75 3.02 11.96 -30.86
CA ASP A 75 3.29 13.22 -31.54
C ASP A 75 4.17 12.98 -32.79
N ARG A 76 3.80 13.59 -33.91
CA ARG A 76 4.30 13.25 -35.25
C ARG A 76 5.70 13.80 -35.46
N GLU A 77 6.74 13.14 -34.96
CA GLU A 77 8.12 13.41 -35.43
C GLU A 77 9.20 12.36 -35.08
N ALA A 78 8.93 11.37 -34.23
CA ALA A 78 9.93 10.36 -33.87
C ALA A 78 9.74 9.05 -34.65
N GLN A 79 10.85 8.56 -35.21
CA GLN A 79 11.07 7.27 -35.89
C GLN A 79 10.15 6.12 -35.42
N GLU A 80 9.77 5.24 -36.34
CA GLU A 80 8.88 4.09 -36.11
C GLU A 80 9.46 3.08 -35.10
N MET A 81 9.38 3.41 -33.82
CA MET A 81 9.76 2.54 -32.71
C MET A 81 8.51 1.87 -32.12
N PRO A 82 8.62 0.61 -31.67
CA PRO A 82 7.57 -0.02 -30.90
C PRO A 82 7.35 0.74 -29.59
N ILE A 83 6.11 1.17 -29.34
CA ILE A 83 5.71 1.74 -28.05
C ILE A 83 5.18 0.61 -27.17
N SER A 84 5.71 0.51 -25.95
CA SER A 84 5.10 -0.28 -24.89
C SER A 84 4.55 0.66 -23.83
N CYS A 85 3.22 0.68 -23.67
CA CYS A 85 2.55 1.39 -22.59
C CYS A 85 1.81 0.36 -21.73
N ARG A 86 1.97 0.46 -20.41
CA ARG A 86 1.23 -0.36 -19.44
C ARG A 86 0.39 0.55 -18.57
N VAL A 87 -0.90 0.21 -18.45
CA VAL A 87 -1.81 0.84 -17.50
C VAL A 87 -1.94 -0.10 -16.31
N GLY A 88 -1.53 0.37 -15.13
CA GLY A 88 -1.57 -0.43 -13.91
C GLY A 88 -2.91 -0.32 -13.18
N GLU A 89 -3.40 0.91 -13.06
CA GLU A 89 -4.61 1.22 -12.29
C GLU A 89 -5.29 2.46 -12.84
N ILE A 90 -6.62 2.39 -12.93
CA ILE A 90 -7.51 3.53 -13.14
C ILE A 90 -8.46 3.56 -11.95
N LEU A 91 -8.36 4.59 -11.12
CA LEU A 91 -9.18 4.72 -9.93
C LEU A 91 -10.04 5.97 -10.02
N LEU A 92 -11.34 5.80 -9.78
CA LEU A 92 -12.30 6.90 -9.71
C LEU A 92 -12.83 7.01 -8.29
N MET A 93 -12.71 8.20 -7.70
CA MET A 93 -13.10 8.45 -6.32
C MET A 93 -13.88 9.73 -6.20
N ASP A 94 -14.79 9.77 -5.23
CA ASP A 94 -15.40 11.01 -4.79
C ASP A 94 -14.38 11.83 -3.99
N GLY A 95 -14.25 13.13 -4.27
CA GLY A 95 -13.42 14.06 -3.51
C GLY A 95 -13.76 14.06 -2.02
N ALA A 96 -15.05 13.95 -1.67
CA ALA A 96 -15.47 13.84 -0.26
C ALA A 96 -14.97 12.54 0.40
N SER A 97 -14.73 11.50 -0.40
CA SER A 97 -14.18 10.23 0.09
C SER A 97 -12.66 10.27 0.28
N LEU A 98 -11.96 11.33 -0.09
CA LEU A 98 -10.49 11.41 0.06
C LEU A 98 -10.03 11.55 1.50
N GLN A 99 -10.96 11.83 2.41
CA GLN A 99 -10.66 11.79 3.83
C GLN A 99 -10.10 10.42 4.21
N THR A 100 -8.90 10.44 4.80
CA THR A 100 -8.18 9.24 5.21
C THR A 100 -9.05 8.49 6.23
N PRO A 101 -9.39 7.20 5.99
CA PRO A 101 -10.14 6.43 6.98
C PRO A 101 -9.33 6.36 8.29
N PRO A 102 -9.90 6.71 9.45
CA PRO A 102 -9.18 6.77 10.72
C PRO A 102 -8.91 5.39 11.33
N HIS A 103 -9.09 4.31 10.55
CA HIS A 103 -9.05 2.96 11.08
C HIS A 103 -7.61 2.52 11.28
N LEU A 104 -7.30 2.22 12.54
CA LEU A 104 -6.04 1.63 12.95
C LEU A 104 -6.16 0.11 12.83
N VAL A 105 -5.07 -0.57 12.51
CA VAL A 105 -5.00 -2.02 12.73
C VAL A 105 -4.99 -2.26 14.24
N GLN A 106 -6.03 -2.93 14.75
CA GLN A 106 -6.18 -3.24 16.16
C GLN A 106 -6.00 -4.74 16.40
N GLY A 107 -5.90 -5.14 17.67
CA GLY A 107 -5.98 -6.55 18.06
C GLY A 107 -4.88 -7.45 17.48
N LEU A 108 -3.75 -6.91 16.98
CA LEU A 108 -2.70 -7.73 16.37
C LEU A 108 -2.15 -8.74 17.40
N CYS A 109 -2.43 -10.01 17.16
CA CYS A 109 -2.01 -11.13 17.97
C CYS A 109 -1.19 -12.13 17.15
N ILE A 110 -0.31 -12.86 17.85
CA ILE A 110 0.56 -13.89 17.29
C ILE A 110 0.31 -15.16 18.10
N TYR A 111 0.01 -16.26 17.42
CA TYR A 111 -0.21 -17.58 18.02
C TYR A 111 0.34 -18.69 17.11
N ASP A 112 0.21 -19.95 17.54
CA ASP A 112 0.82 -21.13 16.89
C ASP A 112 2.31 -20.95 16.58
N VAL A 113 3.03 -20.35 17.55
CA VAL A 113 4.45 -20.05 17.43
C VAL A 113 5.26 -21.34 17.52
N VAL A 114 6.01 -21.64 16.47
CA VAL A 114 6.89 -22.80 16.36
C VAL A 114 8.27 -22.34 15.91
N TRP A 115 9.30 -22.75 16.64
CA TRP A 115 10.69 -22.48 16.32
C TRP A 115 11.33 -23.74 15.75
N LEU A 116 12.00 -23.62 14.60
CA LEU A 116 12.68 -24.74 13.95
C LEU A 116 14.16 -24.40 13.77
N ARG A 117 15.05 -25.36 14.06
CA ARG A 117 16.44 -25.28 13.63
C ARG A 117 16.60 -26.01 12.31
N GLY A 118 17.15 -25.33 11.31
CA GLY A 118 17.43 -25.90 10.00
C GLY A 118 18.89 -25.68 9.58
N ALA A 119 19.32 -26.40 8.54
CA ALA A 119 20.53 -26.03 7.82
C ALA A 119 20.21 -24.74 7.03
N GLY A 120 20.93 -23.65 7.32
CA GLY A 120 20.74 -22.39 6.61
C GLY A 120 21.29 -22.45 5.19
N THR A 121 21.13 -21.35 4.46
CA THR A 121 21.87 -21.13 3.20
C THR A 121 23.39 -20.98 3.42
N SER A 122 23.79 -20.82 4.69
CA SER A 122 25.18 -20.76 5.17
C SER A 122 25.53 -22.00 6.01
N THR A 123 26.82 -22.22 6.26
CA THR A 123 27.35 -23.34 7.06
C THR A 123 27.03 -23.25 8.56
N SER A 124 26.33 -22.20 9.00
CA SER A 124 25.86 -22.02 10.38
C SER A 124 24.40 -22.47 10.54
N PRO A 125 24.03 -23.06 11.69
CA PRO A 125 22.62 -23.32 11.99
C PRO A 125 21.82 -22.01 11.92
N CYS A 126 20.60 -22.11 11.41
CA CYS A 126 19.68 -20.98 11.34
C CYS A 126 18.38 -21.31 12.09
N LEU A 127 17.81 -20.27 12.68
CA LEU A 127 16.57 -20.35 13.41
C LEU A 127 15.43 -19.85 12.52
N HIS A 128 14.40 -20.67 12.35
CA HIS A 128 13.22 -20.32 11.59
C HIS A 128 12.02 -20.13 12.52
N LEU A 129 11.26 -19.07 12.26
CA LEU A 129 9.99 -18.78 12.91
C LEU A 129 8.83 -19.23 12.01
N ASN A 130 7.97 -20.03 12.61
CA ASN A 130 6.63 -20.30 12.14
C ASN A 130 5.65 -19.65 13.12
N ALA A 131 4.72 -18.83 12.63
CA ALA A 131 3.65 -18.29 13.46
C ALA A 131 2.39 -17.99 12.64
N THR A 132 1.27 -17.79 13.32
CA THR A 132 0.04 -17.26 12.75
C THR A 132 -0.22 -15.88 13.35
N MET A 133 -0.46 -14.90 12.48
CA MET A 133 -0.81 -13.54 12.83
C MET A 133 -2.29 -13.30 12.55
N HIS A 134 -3.00 -12.62 13.46
CA HIS A 134 -4.37 -12.17 13.27
C HIS A 134 -4.52 -10.73 13.76
N TRP A 135 -5.40 -9.95 13.13
CA TRP A 135 -5.66 -8.56 13.51
C TRP A 135 -7.09 -8.14 13.18
N ASP A 136 -7.52 -6.99 13.68
CA ASP A 136 -8.84 -6.42 13.43
C ASP A 136 -8.73 -5.21 12.50
N TYR A 137 -9.46 -5.27 11.39
CA TYR A 137 -9.58 -4.18 10.41
C TYR A 137 -10.82 -4.41 9.50
N PRO A 138 -11.59 -3.37 9.14
CA PRO A 138 -12.76 -3.53 8.27
C PRO A 138 -12.39 -3.98 6.84
N PRO A 139 -12.88 -5.14 6.37
CA PRO A 139 -12.48 -5.69 5.06
C PRO A 139 -13.00 -4.85 3.88
N GLU A 140 -14.02 -4.02 4.07
CA GLU A 140 -14.57 -3.14 3.03
C GLU A 140 -13.62 -1.97 2.70
N LEU A 141 -12.75 -1.61 3.64
CA LEU A 141 -11.87 -0.44 3.53
C LEU A 141 -10.48 -0.79 2.96
N VAL A 142 -10.09 -2.06 3.06
CA VAL A 142 -8.77 -2.55 2.66
C VAL A 142 -8.82 -3.26 1.31
N ARG A 143 -7.74 -3.15 0.54
CA ARG A 143 -7.50 -3.96 -0.66
C ARG A 143 -6.71 -5.22 -0.32
N HIS A 144 -5.66 -5.05 0.48
CA HIS A 144 -4.83 -6.09 1.06
C HIS A 144 -3.98 -5.49 2.19
N PHE A 145 -3.33 -6.34 2.96
CA PHE A 145 -2.32 -5.94 3.93
C PHE A 145 -0.94 -6.31 3.41
N ARG A 146 0.05 -5.48 3.70
CA ARG A 146 1.46 -5.85 3.56
C ARG A 146 1.99 -6.25 4.93
N VAL A 147 2.62 -7.41 4.99
CA VAL A 147 3.12 -7.99 6.23
C VAL A 147 4.64 -7.93 6.18
N TYR A 148 5.23 -7.33 7.20
CA TYR A 148 6.66 -7.10 7.32
C TYR A 148 7.21 -7.62 8.63
N TRP A 149 8.52 -7.79 8.67
CA TRP A 149 9.26 -8.04 9.90
C TRP A 149 10.52 -7.19 9.98
N ARG A 150 11.05 -7.04 11.19
CA ARG A 150 12.41 -6.52 11.43
C ARG A 150 12.99 -7.03 12.74
N ARG A 151 14.32 -7.03 12.83
CA ARG A 151 15.06 -7.23 14.09
C ARG A 151 15.09 -5.96 14.93
N ILE A 152 15.04 -6.08 16.26
CA ILE A 152 15.23 -4.97 17.20
C ILE A 152 16.43 -5.27 18.13
N PRO A 153 17.37 -4.33 18.36
CA PRO A 153 17.65 -3.06 17.64
C PRO A 153 18.85 -3.15 16.66
N PRO A 154 18.96 -2.30 15.61
CA PRO A 154 17.97 -1.90 14.60
C PRO A 154 18.09 -2.78 13.33
N GLY A 155 16.95 -3.17 12.75
CA GLY A 155 16.87 -3.86 11.46
C GLY A 155 15.98 -3.09 10.47
N GLN A 156 16.30 -3.20 9.18
CA GLN A 156 15.44 -2.67 8.11
C GLN A 156 14.13 -3.47 8.05
N LEU A 157 13.02 -2.79 7.76
CA LEU A 157 11.74 -3.43 7.56
C LEU A 157 11.76 -4.26 6.26
N ALA A 158 11.56 -5.56 6.38
CA ALA A 158 11.59 -6.50 5.27
C ALA A 158 10.18 -7.04 4.98
N LEU A 159 9.74 -6.96 3.73
CA LEU A 159 8.43 -7.44 3.30
C LEU A 159 8.43 -8.97 3.26
N MET A 160 7.54 -9.59 4.03
CA MET A 160 7.30 -11.04 3.99
C MET A 160 6.28 -11.40 2.94
N GLY A 161 5.21 -10.61 2.80
CA GLY A 161 4.17 -10.91 1.84
C GLY A 161 2.93 -10.02 1.94
N ARG A 162 1.87 -10.48 1.26
CA ARG A 162 0.57 -9.82 1.22
C ARG A 162 -0.51 -10.73 1.78
N ALA A 163 -1.40 -10.18 2.59
CA ALA A 163 -2.59 -10.87 3.10
C ALA A 163 -3.85 -10.23 2.52
N TYR A 164 -4.82 -11.05 2.10
CA TYR A 164 -6.13 -10.59 1.59
C TYR A 164 -7.25 -10.81 2.60
N SER A 165 -6.89 -11.23 3.81
CA SER A 165 -7.75 -11.37 4.97
C SER A 165 -6.99 -10.85 6.20
N ASN A 166 -7.68 -10.83 7.33
CA ASN A 166 -7.15 -10.41 8.63
C ASN A 166 -6.29 -11.49 9.32
N LEU A 167 -5.75 -12.41 8.53
CA LEU A 167 -5.00 -13.57 8.99
C LEU A 167 -3.81 -13.79 8.06
N TYR A 168 -2.63 -14.07 8.62
CA TYR A 168 -1.44 -14.40 7.84
C TYR A 168 -0.58 -15.44 8.53
N ARG A 169 -0.19 -16.48 7.78
CA ARG A 169 0.70 -17.54 8.26
C ARG A 169 2.12 -17.21 7.84
N VAL A 170 2.98 -16.96 8.82
CA VAL A 170 4.42 -16.76 8.65
C VAL A 170 5.09 -18.13 8.58
N THR A 171 5.57 -18.55 7.42
CA THR A 171 6.23 -19.85 7.24
C THR A 171 7.72 -19.70 7.06
N GLU A 172 8.50 -20.45 7.83
CA GLU A 172 9.95 -20.59 7.69
C GLU A 172 10.67 -19.23 7.58
N LEU A 173 10.28 -18.27 8.43
CA LEU A 173 10.95 -16.98 8.46
C LEU A 173 12.32 -17.14 9.12
N GLU A 174 13.40 -16.98 8.35
CA GLU A 174 14.76 -16.98 8.89
C GLU A 174 14.97 -15.79 9.82
N VAL A 175 15.36 -16.06 11.06
CA VAL A 175 15.65 -15.05 12.09
C VAL A 175 17.03 -15.28 12.71
N PRO A 176 17.63 -14.27 13.34
CA PRO A 176 18.87 -14.45 14.09
C PRO A 176 18.74 -15.50 15.19
N GLU A 177 19.86 -16.16 15.51
CA GLU A 177 19.96 -17.06 16.65
C GLU A 177 19.55 -16.38 17.97
N ALA A 178 19.04 -17.19 18.90
CA ALA A 178 18.60 -16.72 20.21
C ALA A 178 19.80 -16.27 21.09
N PRO A 179 19.60 -15.33 22.04
CA PRO A 179 18.38 -14.59 22.31
C PRO A 179 18.15 -13.45 21.32
N GLY A 180 16.89 -13.17 21.02
CA GLY A 180 16.53 -12.12 20.08
C GLY A 180 15.20 -11.46 20.36
N LEU A 181 15.04 -10.28 19.76
CA LEU A 181 13.81 -9.53 19.71
C LEU A 181 13.53 -9.15 18.26
N LEU A 182 12.36 -9.51 17.79
CA LEU A 182 11.87 -9.10 16.48
C LEU A 182 10.51 -8.42 16.60
N GLU A 183 10.13 -7.72 15.54
CA GLU A 183 8.81 -7.10 15.41
C GLU A 183 8.18 -7.52 14.10
N LEU A 184 6.91 -7.92 14.19
CA LEU A 184 6.04 -8.17 13.05
C LEU A 184 5.11 -6.97 12.88
N VAL A 185 4.95 -6.53 11.64
CA VAL A 185 4.26 -5.29 11.30
C VAL A 185 3.26 -5.54 10.16
N VAL A 186 2.08 -4.95 10.27
CA VAL A 186 1.00 -5.06 9.29
C VAL A 186 0.60 -3.65 8.82
N GLU A 187 0.85 -3.37 7.55
CA GLU A 187 0.42 -2.15 6.87
C GLU A 187 -0.90 -2.43 6.12
N PRO A 188 -1.99 -1.72 6.44
CA PRO A 188 -3.20 -1.75 5.63
C PRO A 188 -3.02 -0.95 4.33
N VAL A 189 -3.26 -1.60 3.18
CA VAL A 189 -3.33 -0.91 1.89
C VAL A 189 -4.80 -0.63 1.58
N ILE A 190 -5.23 0.61 1.75
CA ILE A 190 -6.64 0.98 1.57
C ILE A 190 -7.04 0.92 0.09
N ARG A 191 -8.31 0.67 -0.19
CA ARG A 191 -8.84 0.59 -1.57
C ARG A 191 -8.60 1.84 -2.40
N LYS A 192 -8.52 2.98 -1.72
CA LYS A 192 -8.26 4.29 -2.31
C LYS A 192 -6.80 4.51 -2.74
N GLY A 193 -5.89 3.58 -2.41
CA GLY A 193 -4.50 3.61 -2.85
C GLY A 193 -3.56 4.54 -2.06
N PHE A 194 -4.07 5.32 -1.10
CA PHE A 194 -3.23 6.20 -0.29
C PHE A 194 -2.34 5.43 0.69
N PRO A 195 -1.07 5.82 0.84
CA PRO A 195 -0.26 5.32 1.94
C PRO A 195 -0.83 5.83 3.26
N LEU A 196 -1.02 4.93 4.22
CA LEU A 196 -1.40 5.31 5.58
C LEU A 196 -0.16 5.59 6.41
N PRO A 197 -0.17 6.62 7.28
CA PRO A 197 0.90 6.87 8.22
C PRO A 197 1.21 5.62 9.06
N GLU A 198 2.48 5.46 9.42
CA GLU A 198 2.96 4.33 10.23
C GLU A 198 2.22 4.16 11.57
N SER A 199 1.62 5.23 12.11
CA SER A 199 0.79 5.18 13.31
C SER A 199 -0.49 4.36 13.16
N HIS A 200 -0.92 4.07 11.92
CA HIS A 200 -2.10 3.27 11.62
C HIS A 200 -1.79 1.78 11.46
N TRP A 201 -0.50 1.42 11.46
CA TRP A 201 -0.05 0.05 11.22
C TRP A 201 -0.12 -0.78 12.50
N GLY A 202 -0.39 -2.06 12.34
CA GLY A 202 -0.40 -3.01 13.45
C GLY A 202 1.02 -3.47 13.74
N ARG A 203 1.42 -3.52 15.01
CA ARG A 203 2.78 -3.92 15.41
C ARG A 203 2.76 -4.84 16.60
N ARG A 204 3.61 -5.87 16.59
CA ARG A 204 3.77 -6.78 17.72
C ARG A 204 5.19 -7.30 17.78
N SER A 205 5.82 -7.14 18.94
CA SER A 205 7.16 -7.67 19.19
C SER A 205 7.11 -9.09 19.76
N LEU A 206 8.08 -9.91 19.37
CA LEU A 206 8.27 -11.26 19.85
C LEU A 206 9.70 -11.38 20.40
N SER A 207 9.82 -11.58 21.71
CA SER A 207 11.08 -11.89 22.37
C SER A 207 11.26 -13.41 22.47
N TYR A 208 12.46 -13.91 22.19
CA TYR A 208 12.77 -15.33 22.26
C TYR A 208 14.16 -15.56 22.86
N THR A 209 14.29 -16.66 23.58
CA THR A 209 15.53 -17.08 24.26
C THR A 209 15.73 -18.56 24.01
N GLU A 210 16.95 -19.05 24.27
CA GLU A 210 17.18 -20.49 24.27
C GLU A 210 16.30 -21.20 25.31
N ALA A 211 15.87 -22.41 24.97
CA ALA A 211 15.19 -23.27 25.92
C ALA A 211 16.18 -23.65 27.02
N LYS A 212 15.81 -23.42 28.28
CA LYS A 212 16.57 -23.95 29.41
C LYS A 212 16.38 -25.46 29.44
N THR A 213 17.41 -26.22 29.08
CA THR A 213 17.46 -27.66 29.31
C THR A 213 17.37 -27.88 30.82
N LYS A 214 16.32 -28.57 31.27
CA LYS A 214 16.22 -29.08 32.65
C LYS A 214 17.00 -30.38 32.77
#